data_AF-A0A068Y084-F1
#
_entry.id   AF-A0A068Y084-F1
#
_cell.length_a   1.000
_cell.length_b   1.000
_cell.length_c   1.000
_cell.angle_alpha   90.00
_cell.angle_beta   90.00
_cell.angle_gamma   90.00
#
_symmetry.space_group_name_H-M   'P 1'
#
loop_
_entity.id
_entity.type
_entity.pdbx_description
1 polymer ?
#
loop_
_entity_poly.entity_id
_entity_poly.type
_entity_poly.pdbx_seq_one_letter_code
_entity_poly.pdbx_strand_id
1 'polypeptide(L)'
;MDSMFTASDLFALKNLLSPNEDSSDEERLAKPSIRNNPGDIGPKKKKQKKKEGDEAEKKPPPDPNAIWQADEIPETAYVEDVYDPRPQPEYEIHFKQDVSAEDMYLQMSPKNATTACCEYMVVMVKLPKTSKEEINLDVKEQFLDLRTKQFKLGLHLPNPVKPELSKAKWLSEQSTLEVTMVNNRELDYINF
;
A
#
# COMPACT_ATOMS: atom_id res chain seq x y z
N MET A 1 -37.02 13.89 -3.33
CA MET A 1 -37.73 13.50 -2.10
C MET A 1 -36.71 13.59 -0.98
N ASP A 2 -36.61 14.80 -0.44
CA ASP A 2 -35.59 15.24 0.51
C ASP A 2 -35.80 14.55 1.86
N SER A 3 -34.82 13.74 2.29
CA SER A 3 -34.79 13.22 3.67
C SER A 3 -34.18 14.33 4.54
N MET A 4 -35.04 15.11 5.18
CA MET A 4 -34.65 16.22 6.03
C MET A 4 -34.16 15.67 7.38
N PHE A 5 -32.87 15.84 7.66
CA PHE A 5 -32.26 15.47 8.94
C PHE A 5 -32.89 16.30 10.07
N THR A 6 -33.55 15.67 11.04
CA THR A 6 -34.24 16.38 12.11
C THR A 6 -33.35 16.63 13.32
N ALA A 7 -33.57 17.76 13.99
CA ALA A 7 -32.78 18.17 15.16
C ALA A 7 -32.80 17.11 16.29
N SER A 8 -33.87 16.32 16.38
CA SER A 8 -34.03 15.21 17.32
C SER A 8 -33.02 14.07 17.07
N ASP A 9 -32.70 13.78 15.81
CA ASP A 9 -31.75 12.71 15.45
C ASP A 9 -30.31 13.11 15.79
N LEU A 10 -30.01 14.41 15.67
CA LEU A 10 -28.72 14.97 16.06
C LEU A 10 -28.52 14.93 17.60
N PHE A 11 -29.59 15.14 18.37
CA PHE A 11 -29.56 14.99 19.84
C PHE A 11 -29.48 13.52 20.29
N ALA A 12 -30.12 12.59 19.56
CA ALA A 12 -29.99 11.15 19.81
C ALA A 12 -28.56 10.64 19.55
N LEU A 13 -27.90 11.15 18.51
CA LEU A 13 -26.50 10.84 18.20
C LEU A 13 -25.53 11.43 19.23
N LYS A 14 -25.78 12.68 19.67
CA LYS A 14 -25.02 13.37 20.71
C LYS A 14 -25.00 12.61 22.05
N ASN A 15 -26.14 12.06 22.46
CA ASN A 15 -26.21 11.28 23.70
C ASN A 15 -25.60 9.87 23.56
N LEU A 16 -25.52 9.33 22.34
CA LEU A 16 -24.89 8.04 22.06
C LEU A 16 -23.35 8.14 22.02
N LEU A 17 -22.79 9.25 21.52
CA LEU A 17 -21.34 9.48 21.47
C LEU A 17 -20.72 9.93 22.80
N SER A 18 -21.53 10.47 23.71
CA SER A 18 -21.03 11.03 24.98
C SER A 18 -22.10 10.96 26.07
N PRO A 19 -22.21 9.82 26.80
CA PRO A 19 -23.00 9.79 28.03
C PRO A 19 -22.34 10.69 29.08
N ASN A 20 -23.10 11.62 29.65
CA ASN A 20 -22.62 12.58 30.65
C ASN A 20 -22.26 11.86 31.96
N GLU A 21 -20.98 11.87 32.31
CA GLU A 21 -20.50 11.60 33.66
C GLU A 21 -19.79 12.87 34.16
N ASP A 22 -20.45 13.57 35.09
CA ASP A 22 -19.89 14.54 36.04
C ASP A 22 -19.02 15.69 35.49
N SER A 23 -19.71 16.65 34.87
CA SER A 23 -19.22 18.01 34.69
C SER A 23 -19.14 18.74 36.05
N SER A 24 -17.94 18.78 36.63
CA SER A 24 -17.59 19.66 37.76
C SER A 24 -16.49 20.64 37.30
N ASP A 25 -16.93 21.74 36.70
CA ASP A 25 -16.09 22.82 36.16
C ASP A 25 -15.79 23.85 37.26
N GLU A 26 -14.56 23.89 37.79
CA GLU A 26 -14.10 24.92 38.75
C GLU A 26 -12.95 25.73 38.13
N GLU A 27 -13.30 26.94 37.72
CA GLU A 27 -12.50 28.03 37.15
C GLU A 27 -11.26 28.38 38.00
N ARG A 28 -10.05 28.26 37.44
CA ARG A 28 -8.81 28.79 38.08
C ARG A 28 -8.21 29.94 37.27
N LEU A 29 -8.42 31.13 37.81
CA LEU A 29 -7.88 32.43 37.44
C LEU A 29 -6.37 32.41 37.09
N ALA A 30 -6.02 32.97 35.93
CA ALA A 30 -4.64 33.09 35.44
C ALA A 30 -3.78 34.04 36.30
N LYS A 31 -2.60 33.57 36.72
CA LYS A 31 -1.56 34.37 37.38
C LYS A 31 -0.61 34.97 36.33
N PRO A 32 -0.21 36.26 36.42
CA PRO A 32 0.76 36.84 35.49
C PRO A 32 2.18 36.62 36.02
N SER A 33 3.04 35.97 35.24
CA SER A 33 4.48 36.25 35.15
C SER A 33 5.17 35.19 34.28
N ILE A 34 5.25 35.43 32.98
CA ILE A 34 6.18 34.71 32.11
C ILE A 34 7.17 35.75 31.58
N ARG A 35 8.39 35.76 32.12
CA ARG A 35 9.54 36.49 31.54
C ARG A 35 10.05 35.68 30.36
N ASN A 36 9.69 36.09 29.15
CA ASN A 36 10.29 35.54 27.94
C ASN A 36 11.56 36.35 27.62
N ASN A 37 12.71 35.68 27.52
CA ASN A 37 13.92 36.24 26.93
C ASN A 37 14.03 35.80 25.45
N PRO A 38 14.70 36.58 24.58
CA PRO A 38 14.83 36.28 23.14
C PRO A 38 15.45 34.91 22.78
N GLY A 39 16.04 34.20 23.75
CA GLY A 39 16.61 32.85 23.57
C GLY A 39 15.62 31.69 23.70
N ASP A 40 14.32 31.94 23.91
CA ASP A 40 13.29 30.89 24.08
C ASP A 40 12.49 30.61 22.77
N ILE A 41 12.95 31.16 21.64
CA ILE A 41 12.40 30.91 20.30
C ILE A 41 13.09 29.68 19.71
N GLY A 42 12.42 28.53 19.80
CA GLY A 42 12.87 27.25 19.23
C GLY A 42 12.35 26.06 20.03
N PRO A 43 12.22 24.86 19.43
CA PRO A 43 11.72 23.69 20.14
C PRO A 43 12.63 23.33 21.32
N LYS A 44 12.08 23.38 22.54
CA LYS A 44 12.82 23.05 23.77
C LYS A 44 13.25 21.58 23.73
N LYS A 45 14.56 21.33 23.79
CA LYS A 45 15.12 19.97 23.92
C LYS A 45 14.57 19.30 25.18
N LYS A 46 13.66 18.34 25.03
CA LYS A 46 13.24 17.44 26.11
C LYS A 46 14.45 16.61 26.55
N LYS A 47 14.92 16.78 27.79
CA LYS A 47 15.83 15.83 28.43
C LYS A 47 15.07 14.51 28.62
N GLN A 48 15.43 13.49 27.84
CA GLN A 48 14.95 12.14 28.01
C GLN A 48 15.48 11.58 29.35
N LYS A 49 14.56 11.26 30.27
CA LYS A 49 14.85 10.35 31.38
C LYS A 49 15.00 8.95 30.78
N LYS A 50 16.16 8.33 30.99
CA LYS A 50 16.37 6.90 30.73
C LYS A 50 15.36 6.10 31.56
N LYS A 51 14.53 5.30 30.88
CA LYS A 51 13.88 4.13 31.46
C LYS A 51 14.50 2.91 30.77
N GLU A 52 15.01 2.01 31.60
CA GLU A 52 15.49 0.69 31.22
C GLU A 52 14.32 -0.21 30.84
N GLY A 53 14.57 -1.12 29.89
CA GLY A 53 13.77 -2.33 29.64
C GLY A 53 12.81 -2.23 28.46
N ASP A 54 13.27 -2.59 27.26
CA ASP A 54 12.73 -3.71 26.49
C ASP A 54 13.60 -3.95 25.24
N GLU A 55 13.83 -5.22 24.93
CA GLU A 55 14.69 -5.71 23.84
C GLU A 55 14.16 -5.30 22.47
N ALA A 56 14.63 -4.16 21.96
CA ALA A 56 14.55 -3.83 20.55
C ALA A 56 15.85 -4.28 19.86
N GLU A 57 15.69 -5.08 18.82
CA GLU A 57 16.73 -5.52 17.90
C GLU A 57 17.73 -4.40 17.59
N LYS A 58 19.01 -4.66 17.86
CA LYS A 58 20.08 -3.69 17.60
C LYS A 58 20.17 -3.43 16.09
N LYS A 59 19.59 -2.31 15.64
CA LYS A 59 19.89 -1.75 14.31
C LYS A 59 21.41 -1.53 14.18
N PRO A 60 22.01 -1.81 13.01
CA PRO A 60 23.43 -1.59 12.79
C PRO A 60 23.79 -0.11 13.03
N PRO A 61 25.02 0.18 13.49
CA PRO A 61 25.46 1.55 13.72
C PRO A 61 25.36 2.36 12.43
N PRO A 62 24.90 3.62 12.48
CA PRO A 62 24.79 4.46 11.30
C PRO A 62 26.19 4.69 10.72
N ASP A 63 26.33 4.44 9.42
CA ASP A 63 27.57 4.65 8.70
C ASP A 63 27.90 6.16 8.69
N PRO A 64 29.08 6.60 9.18
CA PRO A 64 29.44 8.02 9.24
C PRO A 64 29.57 8.68 7.86
N ASN A 65 29.59 7.91 6.76
CA ASN A 65 29.55 8.42 5.39
C ASN A 65 28.17 8.31 4.72
N ALA A 66 27.18 7.69 5.35
CA ALA A 66 25.83 7.61 4.81
C ALA A 66 25.08 8.92 5.07
N ILE A 67 24.69 9.61 3.99
CA ILE A 67 23.92 10.86 4.04
C ILE A 67 22.46 10.59 4.46
N TRP A 68 21.95 9.37 4.24
CA TRP A 68 20.57 8.97 4.55
C TRP A 68 20.55 7.66 5.34
N GLN A 69 19.77 7.61 6.42
CA GLN A 69 19.45 6.35 7.09
C GLN A 69 18.21 5.72 6.45
N ALA A 70 18.10 4.38 6.46
CA ALA A 70 16.96 3.68 5.85
C ALA A 70 15.60 4.12 6.43
N ASP A 71 15.56 4.53 7.71
CA ASP A 71 14.37 5.06 8.38
C ASP A 71 14.04 6.52 7.97
N GLU A 72 14.99 7.25 7.35
CA GLU A 72 14.83 8.66 6.94
C GLU A 72 14.38 8.79 5.48
N ILE A 73 14.41 7.70 4.71
CA ILE A 73 13.85 7.65 3.36
C ILE A 73 12.37 7.29 3.53
N PRO A 74 11.44 8.25 3.38
CA PRO A 74 10.02 7.88 3.36
C PRO A 74 9.83 6.83 2.27
N GLU A 75 9.15 5.73 2.58
CA GLU A 75 8.63 4.80 1.57
C GLU A 75 7.65 5.60 0.71
N THR A 76 8.18 6.31 -0.28
CA THR A 76 7.37 7.06 -1.22
C THR A 76 6.57 6.03 -1.98
N ALA A 77 5.28 5.94 -1.66
CA ALA A 77 4.29 5.23 -2.46
C ALA A 77 4.60 5.55 -3.93
N TYR A 78 5.03 4.54 -4.68
CA TYR A 78 5.61 4.64 -6.03
C TYR A 78 4.91 5.73 -6.84
N VAL A 79 5.52 6.92 -6.83
CA VAL A 79 4.97 8.09 -7.51
C VAL A 79 5.22 7.83 -8.98
N GLU A 80 4.16 7.88 -9.78
CA GLU A 80 4.33 7.93 -11.23
C GLU A 80 5.34 9.03 -11.53
N ASP A 81 6.46 8.64 -12.13
CA ASP A 81 7.58 9.52 -12.37
C ASP A 81 7.16 10.47 -13.51
N VAL A 82 6.43 11.53 -13.17
CA VAL A 82 5.79 12.45 -14.12
C VAL A 82 6.80 13.07 -15.10
N TYR A 83 8.09 12.98 -14.79
CA TYR A 83 9.20 13.53 -15.55
C TYR A 83 9.88 12.54 -16.52
N ASP A 84 9.42 11.29 -16.60
CA ASP A 84 9.98 10.32 -17.56
C ASP A 84 9.39 10.54 -18.97
N PRO A 85 10.22 10.76 -20.01
CA PRO A 85 9.73 11.01 -21.37
C PRO A 85 9.22 9.75 -22.08
N ARG A 86 9.39 8.55 -21.49
CA ARG A 86 8.99 7.29 -22.12
C ARG A 86 7.47 7.11 -22.08
N PRO A 87 6.81 6.82 -23.21
CA PRO A 87 5.39 6.52 -23.23
C PRO A 87 5.05 5.27 -22.42
N GLN A 88 3.84 5.27 -21.88
CA GLN A 88 3.24 4.08 -21.27
C GLN A 88 2.84 3.09 -22.37
N PRO A 89 3.25 1.81 -22.28
CA PRO A 89 2.83 0.78 -23.23
C PRO A 89 1.36 0.39 -22.99
N GLU A 90 0.70 -0.15 -24.01
CA GLU A 90 -0.61 -0.77 -23.85
C GLU A 90 -0.49 -2.03 -22.98
N TYR A 91 -1.37 -2.14 -21.99
CA TYR A 91 -1.43 -3.31 -21.11
C TYR A 91 -2.86 -3.77 -20.88
N GLU A 92 -3.01 -5.06 -20.61
CA GLU A 92 -4.27 -5.71 -20.28
C GLU A 92 -4.07 -6.56 -19.03
N ILE A 93 -5.05 -6.54 -18.12
CA ILE A 93 -5.01 -7.34 -16.89
C ILE A 93 -6.08 -8.43 -17.01
N HIS A 94 -5.63 -9.68 -16.92
CA HIS A 94 -6.45 -10.88 -16.92
C HIS A 94 -6.37 -11.56 -15.56
N PHE A 95 -7.48 -12.13 -15.10
CA PHE A 95 -7.51 -12.93 -13.87
C PHE A 95 -7.66 -14.40 -14.24
N LYS A 96 -6.79 -15.24 -13.69
CA LYS A 96 -6.79 -16.68 -13.94
C LYS A 96 -7.07 -17.42 -12.64
N GLN A 97 -8.04 -18.32 -12.71
CA GLN A 97 -8.40 -19.22 -11.63
C GLN A 97 -7.89 -20.63 -11.93
N ASP A 98 -7.36 -21.30 -10.92
CA ASP A 98 -7.06 -22.73 -11.00
C ASP A 98 -8.33 -23.52 -10.67
N VAL A 99 -8.81 -24.31 -11.62
CA VAL A 99 -10.12 -24.98 -11.53
C VAL A 99 -9.91 -26.47 -11.70
N SER A 100 -10.26 -27.24 -10.66
CA SER A 100 -10.15 -28.69 -10.69
C SER A 100 -11.42 -29.32 -11.30
N ALA A 101 -11.36 -30.61 -11.60
CA ALA A 101 -12.52 -31.32 -12.13
C ALA A 101 -13.68 -31.34 -11.12
N GLU A 102 -13.39 -31.40 -9.82
CA GLU A 102 -14.39 -31.31 -8.76
C GLU A 102 -15.13 -29.97 -8.79
N ASP A 103 -14.42 -28.86 -9.06
CA ASP A 103 -15.00 -27.52 -9.11
C ASP A 103 -15.92 -27.38 -10.32
N MET A 104 -15.47 -27.87 -11.49
CA MET A 104 -16.20 -27.72 -12.75
C MET A 104 -17.38 -28.67 -12.89
N TYR A 105 -17.25 -29.91 -12.40
CA TYR A 105 -18.28 -30.94 -12.58
C TYR A 105 -19.13 -31.19 -11.34
N LEU A 106 -18.60 -30.99 -10.13
CA LEU A 106 -19.29 -31.33 -8.88
C LEU A 106 -19.63 -30.10 -8.03
N GLN A 107 -19.07 -28.92 -8.34
CA GLN A 107 -19.28 -27.67 -7.60
C GLN A 107 -19.02 -27.82 -6.09
N MET A 108 -18.04 -28.66 -5.73
CA MET A 108 -17.75 -29.00 -4.33
C MET A 108 -16.89 -27.95 -3.61
N SER A 109 -16.15 -27.13 -4.36
CA SER A 109 -15.31 -26.06 -3.82
C SER A 109 -16.08 -24.73 -3.71
N PRO A 110 -15.78 -23.86 -2.72
CA PRO A 110 -16.37 -22.54 -2.59
C PRO A 110 -15.93 -21.52 -3.67
N LYS A 111 -15.21 -21.95 -4.72
CA LYS A 111 -14.80 -21.08 -5.82
C LYS A 111 -15.98 -20.55 -6.63
N ASN A 112 -15.93 -19.27 -6.99
CA ASN A 112 -16.94 -18.62 -7.80
C ASN A 112 -16.29 -17.84 -8.96
N ALA A 113 -17.09 -17.37 -9.92
CA ALA A 113 -16.60 -16.63 -11.09
C ALA A 113 -16.14 -15.17 -10.80
N THR A 114 -15.98 -14.80 -9.53
CA THR A 114 -15.52 -13.46 -9.14
C THR A 114 -14.01 -13.41 -9.20
N THR A 115 -13.45 -12.25 -9.57
CA THR A 115 -12.01 -11.97 -9.48
C THR A 115 -11.43 -12.19 -8.08
N ALA A 116 -12.27 -12.09 -7.05
CA ALA A 116 -11.93 -12.38 -5.67
C ALA A 116 -11.49 -13.84 -5.46
N CYS A 117 -11.92 -14.80 -6.29
CA CYS A 117 -11.55 -16.21 -6.22
C CYS A 117 -10.35 -16.59 -7.10
N CYS A 118 -9.84 -15.68 -7.95
CA CYS A 118 -8.71 -15.97 -8.82
C CYS A 118 -7.38 -15.91 -8.06
N GLU A 119 -6.62 -17.00 -8.13
CA GLU A 119 -5.30 -17.13 -7.50
C GLU A 119 -4.21 -16.37 -8.27
N TYR A 120 -4.38 -16.21 -9.58
CA TYR A 120 -3.38 -15.60 -10.45
C TYR A 120 -3.89 -14.31 -11.10
N MET A 121 -3.02 -13.31 -11.15
CA MET A 121 -3.20 -12.08 -11.93
C MET A 121 -2.18 -12.09 -13.07
N VAL A 122 -2.65 -11.98 -14.31
CA VAL A 122 -1.83 -12.01 -15.51
C VAL A 122 -1.86 -10.64 -16.18
N VAL A 123 -0.74 -9.95 -16.23
CA VAL A 123 -0.60 -8.65 -16.91
C VAL A 123 0.08 -8.89 -18.25
N MET A 124 -0.62 -8.59 -19.34
CA MET A 124 -0.10 -8.64 -20.71
C MET A 124 0.28 -7.24 -21.16
N VAL A 125 1.56 -6.99 -21.39
CA VAL A 125 2.09 -5.68 -21.81
C VAL A 125 2.60 -5.77 -23.23
N LYS A 126 2.03 -4.98 -24.14
CA LYS A 126 2.47 -4.92 -25.54
C LYS A 126 3.70 -4.02 -25.64
N LEU A 127 4.81 -4.59 -26.11
CA LEU A 127 6.10 -3.92 -26.25
C LEU A 127 6.62 -4.08 -27.67
N PRO A 128 6.07 -3.31 -28.64
CA PRO A 128 6.51 -3.39 -30.02
C PRO A 128 7.99 -2.98 -30.12
N LYS A 129 8.73 -3.62 -31.05
CA LYS A 129 10.14 -3.29 -31.35
C LYS A 129 11.12 -3.44 -30.17
N THR A 130 10.73 -4.16 -29.11
CA THR A 130 11.58 -4.40 -27.94
C THR A 130 12.06 -5.85 -27.91
N SER A 131 13.32 -6.05 -27.50
CA SER A 131 13.90 -7.39 -27.30
C SER A 131 13.81 -7.83 -25.84
N LYS A 132 13.70 -9.14 -25.59
CA LYS A 132 13.58 -9.73 -24.23
C LYS A 132 14.68 -9.28 -23.24
N GLU A 133 15.89 -9.02 -23.74
CA GLU A 133 17.07 -8.67 -22.93
C GLU A 133 17.06 -7.22 -22.45
N GLU A 134 16.24 -6.38 -23.08
CA GLU A 134 16.14 -4.95 -22.77
C GLU A 134 15.02 -4.65 -21.77
N ILE A 135 14.35 -5.69 -21.27
CA ILE A 135 13.23 -5.60 -20.35
C ILE A 135 13.73 -5.75 -18.93
N ASN A 136 13.58 -4.70 -18.13
CA ASN A 136 13.76 -4.74 -16.70
C ASN A 136 12.39 -4.77 -16.04
N LEU A 137 12.12 -5.83 -15.28
CA LEU A 137 10.86 -6.06 -14.59
C LEU A 137 11.13 -6.17 -13.09
N ASP A 138 10.50 -5.30 -12.31
CA ASP A 138 10.54 -5.32 -10.85
C ASP A 138 9.11 -5.52 -10.33
N VAL A 139 8.88 -6.64 -9.65
CA VAL A 139 7.58 -7.03 -9.11
C VAL A 139 7.62 -6.85 -7.61
N LYS A 140 6.74 -5.99 -7.10
CA LYS A 140 6.57 -5.75 -5.67
C LYS A 140 5.20 -6.21 -5.23
N GLU A 141 4.94 -6.17 -3.94
CA GLU A 141 3.68 -6.65 -3.37
C GLU A 141 2.46 -5.93 -3.96
N GLN A 142 2.51 -4.61 -4.15
CA GLN A 142 1.36 -3.84 -4.67
C GLN A 142 1.71 -2.98 -5.90
N PHE A 143 2.90 -3.17 -6.46
CA PHE A 143 3.39 -2.35 -7.56
C PHE A 143 4.19 -3.17 -8.56
N LEU A 144 3.95 -2.90 -9.84
CA LEU A 144 4.66 -3.50 -10.96
C LEU A 144 5.42 -2.39 -11.71
N ASP A 145 6.74 -2.43 -11.67
CA ASP A 145 7.60 -1.52 -12.44
C ASP A 145 8.21 -2.27 -13.62
N LEU A 146 7.87 -1.83 -14.82
CA LEU A 146 8.44 -2.34 -16.06
C LEU A 146 9.14 -1.20 -16.77
N ARG A 147 10.44 -1.39 -17.02
CA ARG A 147 11.28 -0.41 -17.68
C ARG A 147 11.96 -1.04 -18.88
N THR A 148 11.79 -0.40 -20.02
CA THR A 148 12.52 -0.71 -21.25
C THR A 148 13.20 0.57 -21.76
N LYS A 149 14.00 0.46 -22.82
CA LYS A 149 14.63 1.64 -23.45
C LYS A 149 13.60 2.65 -23.98
N GLN A 150 12.44 2.16 -24.44
CA GLN A 150 11.43 2.97 -25.13
C GLN A 150 10.18 3.21 -24.28
N PHE A 151 9.82 2.28 -23.41
CA PHE A 151 8.57 2.29 -22.67
C PHE A 151 8.82 2.18 -21.16
N LYS A 152 7.92 2.77 -20.39
CA LYS A 152 7.87 2.63 -18.93
C LYS A 152 6.43 2.37 -18.50
N LEU A 153 6.26 1.41 -17.61
CA LEU A 153 4.96 1.10 -17.01
C LEU A 153 5.17 0.95 -15.51
N GLY A 154 4.66 1.91 -14.74
CA GLY A 154 4.50 1.79 -13.30
C GLY A 154 3.02 1.54 -13.02
N LEU A 155 2.65 0.30 -12.70
CA LEU A 155 1.27 -0.09 -12.50
C LEU A 155 1.04 -0.43 -11.03
N HIS A 156 0.12 0.30 -10.39
CA HIS A 156 -0.40 -0.05 -9.06
C HIS A 156 -1.37 -1.23 -9.20
N LEU A 157 -1.10 -2.31 -8.48
CA LEU A 157 -1.91 -3.52 -8.53
C LEU A 157 -3.14 -3.37 -7.64
N PRO A 158 -4.32 -3.87 -8.06
CA PRO A 158 -5.55 -3.76 -7.28
C PRO A 158 -5.52 -4.59 -5.99
N ASN A 159 -4.80 -5.71 -6.01
CA ASN A 159 -4.63 -6.61 -4.87
C ASN A 159 -3.13 -6.85 -4.65
N PRO A 160 -2.71 -7.12 -3.40
CA PRO A 160 -1.34 -7.51 -3.13
C PRO A 160 -1.01 -8.86 -3.77
N VAL A 161 0.22 -9.03 -4.23
CA VAL A 161 0.76 -10.24 -4.86
C VAL A 161 1.98 -10.75 -4.10
N LYS A 162 2.36 -12.00 -4.35
CA LYS A 162 3.59 -12.63 -3.84
C LYS A 162 4.68 -12.56 -4.91
N PRO A 163 5.69 -11.69 -4.76
CA PRO A 163 6.73 -11.52 -5.78
C PRO A 163 7.51 -12.81 -6.05
N GLU A 164 7.82 -13.58 -5.00
CA GLU A 164 8.62 -14.81 -5.05
C GLU A 164 8.03 -15.92 -5.93
N LEU A 165 6.70 -15.95 -6.06
CA LEU A 165 5.98 -16.96 -6.85
C LEU A 165 5.60 -16.46 -8.26
N SER A 166 5.93 -15.21 -8.58
CA SER A 166 5.57 -14.59 -9.85
C SER A 166 6.49 -15.06 -10.97
N LYS A 167 5.95 -15.16 -12.19
CA LYS A 167 6.65 -15.63 -13.38
C LYS A 167 6.39 -14.68 -14.54
N ALA A 168 7.40 -14.43 -15.36
CA ALA A 168 7.25 -13.64 -16.59
C ALA A 168 7.66 -14.47 -17.81
N LYS A 169 6.93 -14.30 -18.91
CA LYS A 169 7.15 -14.97 -20.18
C LYS A 169 7.09 -13.95 -21.32
N TRP A 170 8.09 -13.97 -22.18
CA TRP A 170 8.10 -13.15 -23.39
C TRP A 170 7.48 -13.92 -24.56
N LEU A 171 6.45 -13.34 -25.19
CA LEU A 171 5.80 -13.88 -26.38
C LEU A 171 6.32 -13.13 -27.62
N SER A 172 7.35 -13.70 -28.26
CA SER A 172 8.00 -13.08 -29.43
C SER A 172 7.06 -12.85 -30.62
N GLU A 173 6.08 -13.73 -30.83
CA GLU A 173 5.13 -13.64 -31.95
C GLU A 173 4.25 -12.38 -31.87
N GLN A 174 3.83 -12.01 -30.66
CA GLN A 174 2.97 -10.86 -30.41
C GLN A 174 3.71 -9.64 -29.84
N SER A 175 5.05 -9.74 -29.69
CA SER A 175 5.86 -8.73 -29.00
C SER A 175 5.24 -8.30 -27.66
N THR A 176 4.76 -9.27 -26.89
CA THR A 176 4.00 -9.04 -25.65
C THR A 176 4.68 -9.74 -24.49
N LEU A 177 4.82 -9.05 -23.37
CA LEU A 177 5.30 -9.62 -22.11
C LEU A 177 4.08 -10.06 -21.28
N GLU A 178 4.04 -11.34 -20.93
CA GLU A 178 3.04 -11.92 -20.04
C GLU A 178 3.65 -12.07 -18.65
N VAL A 179 3.12 -11.35 -17.66
CA VAL A 179 3.55 -11.42 -16.26
C VAL A 179 2.46 -12.06 -15.43
N THR A 180 2.69 -13.29 -14.98
CA THR A 180 1.79 -14.07 -14.14
C THR A 180 2.21 -13.94 -12.68
N MET A 181 1.43 -13.22 -11.89
CA MET A 181 1.64 -12.98 -10.47
C MET A 181 0.64 -13.79 -9.64
N VAL A 182 1.05 -14.22 -8.44
CA VAL A 182 0.17 -14.93 -7.51
C VAL A 182 -0.40 -13.94 -6.51
N ASN A 183 -1.73 -13.85 -6.39
CA ASN A 183 -2.38 -12.95 -5.43
C ASN A 183 -2.10 -13.40 -3.99
N ASN A 184 -1.83 -12.44 -3.10
CA ASN A 184 -1.72 -12.67 -1.67
C ASN A 184 -3.09 -12.47 -1.01
N ARG A 185 -3.83 -13.56 -0.80
CA ARG A 185 -5.19 -13.53 -0.25
C ARG A 185 -5.18 -13.93 1.22
N GLU A 186 -5.77 -13.12 2.08
CA GLU A 186 -5.79 -13.38 3.53
C GLU A 186 -6.58 -14.64 3.92
N LEU A 187 -7.55 -15.08 3.12
CA LEU A 187 -8.41 -16.23 3.43
C LEU A 187 -8.15 -17.44 2.55
N ASP A 188 -6.99 -17.51 1.90
CA ASP A 188 -6.64 -18.65 1.03
C ASP A 188 -6.62 -19.98 1.81
N TYR A 189 -6.37 -19.94 3.13
CA TYR A 189 -6.39 -21.12 3.99
C TYR A 189 -7.80 -21.64 4.32
N ILE A 190 -8.85 -20.86 4.06
CA ILE A 190 -10.25 -21.26 4.30
C ILE A 190 -10.93 -21.71 3.00
N ASN A 191 -10.42 -21.29 1.85
CA ASN A 191 -11.02 -21.56 0.53
C ASN A 191 -10.61 -22.92 -0.09
N PHE A 192 -10.29 -23.93 0.72
CA PHE A 192 -10.07 -25.31 0.26
C PHE A 192 -11.39 -26.04 0.02
#